data_AF-U2RB86-F1
#
_entry.id   AF-U2RB86-F1
#
_cell.length_a   1.000
_cell.length_b   1.000
_cell.length_c   1.000
_cell.angle_alpha   90.00
_cell.angle_beta   90.00
_cell.angle_gamma   90.00
#
_symmetry.space_group_name_H-M   'P 1'
#
loop_
_entity.id
_entity.type
_entity.pdbx_description
1 polymer ?
#
loop_
_entity_poly.entity_id
_entity_poly.type
_entity_poly.pdbx_seq_one_letter_code
_entity_poly.pdbx_strand_id
1 'polypeptide(L)'
;MEEIEKVIRNFENTEYFGYIFYIAYDGRKFSSFDENPNEKSIKSEFRKLLEKNGINFFKGIQQAGRTDKDVSAKENLLYINSKHYIEFEKLGYKEIDGLEILKIEKTLPFLEFPELIAKRHYIYEYPEKLIKNTVEKINLNCMELSGKKDFKKFTSKKGEKLKNHVREIEVEYREGKLYFTGDGFLPQQVRIMSNFILNGNMKPLPGEYLTLVKVDFSDELEKMILKSENFEEVIEDVEKIEKNDYFYIFYVNKGNKGRLIGKKGKNIKNLKKLYGNIVVKEKK
;
A
#
# COMPACT_ATOMS: atom_id res chain seq x y z
N MET A 1 5.01 -20.86 -14.95
CA MET A 1 5.03 -22.04 -14.06
C MET A 1 6.23 -21.99 -13.13
N GLU A 2 7.44 -21.83 -13.66
CA GLU A 2 8.69 -21.72 -12.87
C GLU A 2 8.70 -20.55 -11.87
N GLU A 3 8.15 -19.38 -12.23
CA GLU A 3 8.08 -18.23 -11.32
C GLU A 3 7.18 -18.48 -10.10
N ILE A 4 6.03 -19.14 -10.29
CA ILE A 4 5.08 -19.47 -9.21
C ILE A 4 5.70 -20.52 -8.27
N GLU A 5 6.37 -21.53 -8.81
CA GLU A 5 7.08 -22.52 -8.00
C GLU A 5 8.18 -21.87 -7.15
N LYS A 6 8.91 -20.89 -7.70
CA LYS A 6 9.90 -20.11 -6.97
C LYS A 6 9.25 -19.30 -5.84
N VAL A 7 8.12 -18.65 -6.09
CA VAL A 7 7.34 -17.92 -5.07
C VAL A 7 6.93 -18.85 -3.93
N ILE A 8 6.32 -20.00 -4.27
CA ILE A 8 5.89 -21.02 -3.30
C ILE A 8 7.08 -21.50 -2.46
N ARG A 9 8.18 -21.88 -3.11
CA ARG A 9 9.37 -22.38 -2.41
C ARG A 9 10.00 -21.34 -1.51
N ASN A 10 10.10 -20.09 -1.96
CA ASN A 10 10.60 -18.99 -1.14
C ASN A 10 9.70 -18.76 0.07
N PHE A 11 8.38 -18.78 -0.15
CA PHE A 11 7.41 -18.60 0.91
C PHE A 11 7.41 -19.75 1.91
N GLU A 12 7.53 -21.01 1.47
CA GLU A 12 7.64 -22.19 2.36
C GLU A 12 8.78 -22.06 3.37
N ASN A 13 9.93 -21.53 2.93
CA ASN A 13 11.17 -21.44 3.70
C ASN A 13 11.27 -20.23 4.65
N THR A 14 10.27 -19.35 4.69
CA THR A 14 10.26 -18.17 5.57
C THR A 14 9.19 -18.26 6.64
N GLU A 15 9.45 -17.71 7.82
CA GLU A 15 8.43 -17.54 8.87
C GLU A 15 7.71 -16.19 8.78
N TYR A 16 8.15 -15.31 7.89
CA TYR A 16 7.61 -13.98 7.72
C TYR A 16 6.35 -13.99 6.86
N PHE A 17 5.45 -13.07 7.17
CA PHE A 17 4.38 -12.62 6.31
C PHE A 17 4.55 -11.14 6.01
N GLY A 18 4.01 -10.72 4.86
CA GLY A 18 3.82 -9.32 4.55
C GLY A 18 2.50 -8.84 5.15
N TYR A 19 2.49 -7.62 5.66
CA TYR A 19 1.27 -6.97 6.15
C TYR A 19 1.15 -5.58 5.55
N ILE A 20 0.01 -5.30 4.94
CA ILE A 20 -0.37 -4.01 4.37
C ILE A 20 -1.33 -3.35 5.36
N PHE A 21 -0.92 -2.21 5.89
CA PHE A 21 -1.71 -1.39 6.80
C PHE A 21 -2.32 -0.25 6.01
N TYR A 22 -3.63 -0.17 6.03
CA TYR A 22 -4.39 0.96 5.52
C TYR A 22 -4.41 2.01 6.62
N ILE A 23 -3.91 3.20 6.33
CA ILE A 23 -3.78 4.28 7.31
C ILE A 23 -4.43 5.57 6.82
N ALA A 24 -5.05 6.27 7.76
CA ALA A 24 -5.50 7.64 7.61
C ALA A 24 -4.64 8.56 8.47
N TYR A 25 -4.44 9.81 8.04
CA TYR A 25 -3.79 10.82 8.86
C TYR A 25 -4.10 12.25 8.44
N ASP A 26 -4.09 13.15 9.44
CA ASP A 26 -4.07 14.60 9.25
C ASP A 26 -2.62 15.07 9.10
N GLY A 27 -2.22 15.40 7.87
CA GLY A 27 -0.84 15.76 7.52
C GLY A 27 -0.31 16.97 8.28
N ARG A 28 -1.18 17.86 8.79
CA ARG A 28 -0.80 19.08 9.52
C ARG A 28 -0.22 18.78 10.90
N LYS A 29 -0.43 17.57 11.43
CA LYS A 29 0.08 17.12 12.74
C LYS A 29 1.49 16.52 12.68
N PHE A 30 2.09 16.45 11.50
CA PHE A 30 3.37 15.80 11.26
C PHE A 30 4.33 16.74 10.52
N SER A 31 5.61 16.68 10.88
CA SER A 31 6.66 17.47 10.20
C SER A 31 7.00 16.90 8.83
N SER A 32 6.86 15.58 8.66
CA SER A 32 7.25 14.84 7.46
C SER A 32 6.54 13.49 7.38
N PHE A 33 6.63 12.85 6.22
CA PHE A 33 6.23 11.45 6.05
C PHE A 33 7.29 10.48 6.56
N ASP A 34 8.53 10.63 6.08
CA ASP A 34 9.67 9.80 6.46
C ASP A 34 10.24 10.22 7.83
N GLU A 35 10.86 9.28 8.54
CA GLU A 35 11.55 9.51 9.82
C GLU A 35 12.68 10.53 9.66
N ASN A 36 12.65 11.56 10.50
CA ASN A 36 13.73 12.53 10.68
C ASN A 36 14.13 12.55 12.17
N PRO A 37 15.41 12.76 12.51
CA PRO A 37 15.84 12.84 13.91
C PRO A 37 15.06 13.91 14.68
N ASN A 38 14.52 13.54 15.84
CA ASN A 38 13.80 14.42 16.76
C ASN A 38 12.52 15.09 16.21
N GLU A 39 11.99 14.62 15.08
CA GLU A 39 10.74 15.13 14.52
C GLU A 39 9.64 14.07 14.54
N LYS A 40 8.41 14.53 14.74
CA LYS A 40 7.22 13.71 14.62
C LYS A 40 6.86 13.50 13.14
N SER A 41 7.12 12.30 12.62
CA SER A 41 6.76 11.89 11.26
C SER A 41 5.71 10.78 11.27
N ILE A 42 5.01 10.63 10.14
CA ILE A 42 4.01 9.56 9.94
C ILE A 42 4.64 8.19 10.19
N LYS A 43 5.81 7.89 9.62
CA LYS A 43 6.50 6.61 9.85
C LYS A 43 6.95 6.42 11.30
N SER A 44 7.42 7.47 11.97
CA SER A 44 7.84 7.37 13.37
C SER A 44 6.67 7.08 14.30
N GLU A 45 5.51 7.70 14.08
CA GLU A 45 4.30 7.47 14.88
C GLU A 45 3.68 6.11 14.57
N PHE A 46 3.68 5.68 13.30
CA PHE A 46 3.29 4.32 12.94
C PHE A 46 4.18 3.27 13.62
N ARG A 47 5.50 3.49 13.67
CA ARG A 47 6.43 2.60 14.40
C ARG A 47 6.08 2.52 15.89
N LYS A 48 5.86 3.67 16.55
CA LYS A 48 5.41 3.71 17.95
C LYS A 48 4.09 2.96 18.16
N LEU A 49 3.16 3.07 17.21
CA LEU A 49 1.90 2.34 17.25
C LEU A 49 2.11 0.82 17.16
N LEU A 50 3.00 0.35 16.29
CA LEU A 50 3.39 -1.07 16.22
C LEU A 50 4.04 -1.54 17.53
N GLU A 51 4.97 -0.75 18.09
CA GLU A 51 5.63 -1.05 19.36
C GLU A 51 4.64 -1.16 20.53
N LYS A 52 3.67 -0.25 20.62
CA LYS A 52 2.59 -0.30 21.62
C LYS A 52 1.72 -1.56 21.51
N ASN A 53 1.57 -2.10 20.30
CA ASN A 53 0.88 -3.37 20.06
C ASN A 53 1.80 -4.60 20.19
N GLY A 54 3.06 -4.43 20.61
CA GLY A 54 4.03 -5.52 20.69
C GLY A 54 4.39 -6.13 19.33
N ILE A 55 4.23 -5.37 18.25
CA ILE A 55 4.49 -5.84 16.89
C ILE A 55 5.93 -5.51 16.51
N ASN A 56 6.73 -6.56 16.33
CA ASN A 56 8.06 -6.46 15.76
C ASN A 56 7.99 -6.68 14.25
N PHE A 57 8.86 -6.01 13.51
CA PHE A 57 8.98 -6.19 12.07
C PHE A 57 10.44 -6.23 11.63
N PHE A 58 10.67 -6.78 10.45
CA PHE A 58 11.97 -6.94 9.84
C PHE A 58 12.11 -6.00 8.63
N LYS A 59 13.34 -5.46 8.45
CA LYS A 59 13.65 -4.34 7.54
C LYS A 59 12.85 -3.08 7.91
N GLY A 60 12.78 -2.12 6.98
CA GLY A 60 12.05 -0.87 7.16
C GLY A 60 10.59 -0.95 6.73
N ILE A 61 9.85 0.11 7.06
CA ILE A 61 8.48 0.34 6.60
C ILE A 61 8.52 0.84 5.15
N GLN A 62 7.91 0.09 4.24
CA GLN A 62 7.66 0.53 2.87
C GLN A 62 6.30 1.24 2.78
N GLN A 63 6.07 1.99 1.71
CA GLN A 63 4.88 2.82 1.56
C GLN A 63 4.37 2.83 0.12
N ALA A 64 3.06 3.01 -0.04
CA ALA A 64 2.48 3.25 -1.34
C ALA A 64 2.67 4.72 -1.78
N GLY A 65 2.29 5.68 -0.95
CA GLY A 65 2.45 7.11 -1.23
C GLY A 65 3.35 7.78 -0.19
N ARG A 66 4.41 8.46 -0.63
CA ARG A 66 5.14 9.41 0.22
C ARG A 66 4.50 10.78 0.06
N THR A 67 3.92 11.31 1.12
CA THR A 67 3.30 12.64 1.09
C THR A 67 4.27 13.74 1.52
N ASP A 68 4.09 14.95 0.96
CA ASP A 68 4.81 16.14 1.43
C ASP A 68 4.26 16.59 2.80
N LYS A 69 4.95 17.56 3.43
CA LYS A 69 4.46 18.21 4.65
C LYS A 69 3.04 18.78 4.42
N ASP A 70 2.21 18.69 5.47
CA ASP A 70 0.81 19.15 5.55
C ASP A 70 -0.19 18.39 4.67
N VAL A 71 0.27 17.49 3.78
CA VAL A 71 -0.60 16.67 2.93
C VAL A 71 -1.21 15.54 3.75
N SER A 72 -2.55 15.44 3.73
CA SER A 72 -3.31 14.43 4.47
C SER A 72 -3.52 13.14 3.66
N ALA A 73 -3.95 12.07 4.31
CA ALA A 73 -4.42 10.88 3.63
C ALA A 73 -5.69 10.32 4.30
N LYS A 74 -6.66 9.94 3.48
CA LYS A 74 -7.81 9.13 3.92
C LYS A 74 -7.47 7.65 3.92
N GLU A 75 -6.68 7.21 2.94
CA GLU A 75 -6.29 5.82 2.82
C GLU A 75 -4.95 5.72 2.07
N ASN A 76 -3.85 5.77 2.84
CA ASN A 76 -2.51 5.45 2.36
C ASN A 76 -2.10 4.07 2.88
N LEU A 77 -1.11 3.45 2.25
CA LEU A 77 -0.73 2.08 2.57
C LEU A 77 0.72 2.03 3.05
N LEU A 78 0.94 1.34 4.16
CA LEU A 78 2.26 1.00 4.67
C LEU A 78 2.44 -0.52 4.66
N TYR A 79 3.63 -0.99 4.31
CA TYR A 79 3.95 -2.40 4.24
C TYR A 79 5.12 -2.76 5.14
N ILE A 80 4.96 -3.84 5.91
CA ILE A 80 5.99 -4.39 6.78
C ILE A 80 6.08 -5.91 6.64
N ASN A 81 7.23 -6.46 7.06
CA ASN A 81 7.43 -7.90 7.20
C ASN A 81 7.43 -8.28 8.67
N SER A 82 6.59 -9.23 9.08
CA SER A 82 6.56 -9.69 10.48
C SER A 82 6.39 -11.20 10.57
N LYS A 83 6.95 -11.79 11.62
CA LYS A 83 6.67 -13.18 12.04
C LYS A 83 5.42 -13.26 12.92
N HIS A 84 4.97 -12.13 13.47
CA HIS A 84 3.79 -12.08 14.31
C HIS A 84 2.56 -12.31 13.43
N TYR A 85 1.54 -12.95 13.99
CA TYR A 85 0.25 -13.04 13.36
C TYR A 85 -0.58 -11.82 13.75
N ILE A 86 -0.80 -10.91 12.79
CA ILE A 86 -1.40 -9.61 13.05
C ILE A 86 -2.80 -9.60 12.44
N GLU A 87 -3.79 -9.43 13.30
CA GLU A 87 -5.19 -9.24 12.91
C GLU A 87 -5.65 -7.88 13.43
N PHE A 88 -6.38 -7.15 12.59
CA PHE A 88 -6.81 -5.79 12.89
C PHE A 88 -7.68 -5.72 14.16
N GLU A 89 -8.53 -6.71 14.34
CA GLU A 89 -9.46 -6.85 15.47
C GLU A 89 -8.72 -7.05 16.79
N LYS A 90 -7.50 -7.59 16.76
CA LYS A 90 -6.68 -7.89 17.93
C LYS A 90 -5.72 -6.75 18.32
N LEU A 91 -5.68 -5.66 17.57
CA LEU A 91 -4.89 -4.49 17.95
C LEU A 91 -5.47 -3.83 19.20
N GLY A 92 -4.64 -3.65 20.23
CA GLY A 92 -4.98 -2.87 21.42
C GLY A 92 -4.96 -1.36 21.17
N TYR A 93 -4.13 -0.90 20.23
CA TYR A 93 -4.04 0.50 19.82
C TYR A 93 -4.18 0.61 18.30
N LYS A 94 -5.19 1.36 17.83
CA LYS A 94 -5.44 1.57 16.39
C LYS A 94 -5.13 2.97 15.92
N GLU A 95 -4.97 3.91 16.85
CA GLU A 95 -4.66 5.30 16.56
C GLU A 95 -3.54 5.83 17.46
N ILE A 96 -2.82 6.83 16.93
CA ILE A 96 -1.88 7.63 17.69
C ILE A 96 -1.79 9.00 17.03
N ASP A 97 -2.10 10.05 17.80
CA ASP A 97 -1.60 11.39 17.51
C ASP A 97 -1.93 11.97 16.12
N GLY A 98 -3.09 11.59 15.56
CA GLY A 98 -3.56 12.00 14.24
C GLY A 98 -3.27 11.01 13.12
N LEU A 99 -2.76 9.82 13.43
CA LEU A 99 -2.64 8.66 12.54
C LEU A 99 -3.55 7.55 13.05
N GLU A 100 -4.27 6.91 12.13
CA GLU A 100 -5.19 5.81 12.41
C GLU A 100 -4.91 4.65 11.46
N ILE A 101 -4.96 3.42 11.97
CA ILE A 101 -5.00 2.18 11.18
C ILE A 101 -6.47 1.85 10.94
N LEU A 102 -6.85 1.74 9.68
CA LEU A 102 -8.22 1.45 9.23
C LEU A 102 -8.45 -0.04 9.01
N LYS A 103 -7.43 -0.74 8.49
CA LYS A 103 -7.50 -2.14 8.07
C LYS A 103 -6.09 -2.72 7.96
N ILE A 104 -6.00 -4.04 8.08
CA ILE A 104 -4.78 -4.80 7.78
C ILE A 104 -5.12 -5.89 6.77
N GLU A 105 -4.31 -6.02 5.73
CA GLU A 105 -4.31 -7.17 4.84
C GLU A 105 -3.00 -7.93 4.94
N LYS A 106 -3.11 -9.25 4.90
CA LYS A 106 -1.98 -10.17 4.95
C LYS A 106 -1.60 -10.58 3.53
N THR A 107 -0.31 -10.66 3.25
CA THR A 107 0.22 -10.99 1.91
C THR A 107 1.58 -11.69 2.04
N LEU A 108 2.24 -11.91 0.91
CA LEU A 108 3.58 -12.48 0.86
C LEU A 108 4.63 -11.51 1.44
N PRO A 109 5.66 -12.03 2.13
CA PRO A 109 6.75 -11.22 2.64
C PRO A 109 7.73 -10.82 1.53
N PHE A 110 8.55 -9.82 1.84
CA PHE A 110 9.71 -9.36 1.06
C PHE A 110 9.36 -8.83 -0.33
N LEU A 111 8.19 -8.21 -0.47
CA LEU A 111 7.78 -7.53 -1.69
C LEU A 111 8.55 -6.20 -1.85
N GLU A 112 8.82 -5.84 -3.10
CA GLU A 112 9.18 -4.47 -3.50
C GLU A 112 7.88 -3.65 -3.60
N PHE A 113 7.28 -3.36 -2.44
CA PHE A 113 5.91 -2.89 -2.33
C PHE A 113 5.59 -1.62 -3.16
N PRO A 114 6.48 -0.61 -3.28
CA PRO A 114 6.21 0.55 -4.12
C PRO A 114 6.00 0.24 -5.61
N GLU A 115 6.63 -0.82 -6.13
CA GLU A 115 6.52 -1.25 -7.54
C GLU A 115 5.19 -1.97 -7.82
N LEU A 116 4.54 -2.45 -6.77
CA LEU A 116 3.26 -3.18 -6.82
C LEU A 116 2.03 -2.27 -6.68
N ILE A 117 2.22 -0.96 -6.73
CA ILE A 117 1.14 0.03 -6.68
C ILE A 117 0.81 0.47 -8.10
N ALA A 118 -0.43 0.23 -8.52
CA ALA A 118 -0.89 0.60 -9.85
C ALA A 118 -1.24 2.08 -9.95
N LYS A 119 -2.06 2.60 -9.03
CA LYS A 119 -2.53 3.99 -9.09
C LYS A 119 -2.62 4.63 -7.71
N ARG A 120 -2.49 5.96 -7.69
CA ARG A 120 -2.72 6.80 -6.51
C ARG A 120 -3.75 7.86 -6.86
N HIS A 121 -4.71 8.07 -5.97
CA HIS A 121 -5.79 9.02 -6.16
C HIS A 121 -5.65 10.17 -5.19
N TYR A 122 -5.58 11.38 -5.70
CA TYR A 122 -5.51 12.60 -4.90
C TYR A 122 -6.69 13.50 -5.17
N ILE A 123 -7.12 14.22 -4.14
CA ILE A 123 -8.06 15.34 -4.25
C ILE A 123 -7.34 16.60 -3.79
N TYR A 124 -7.49 17.68 -4.55
CA TYR A 124 -7.04 19.01 -4.19
C TYR A 124 -8.23 19.96 -3.99
N GLU A 125 -8.47 20.39 -2.75
CA GLU A 125 -9.62 21.21 -2.33
C GLU A 125 -9.19 22.65 -2.06
N TYR A 126 -9.04 23.45 -3.11
CA TYR A 126 -8.51 24.82 -2.98
C TYR A 126 -9.63 25.85 -2.74
N PRO A 127 -9.43 26.87 -1.89
CA PRO A 127 -10.45 27.89 -1.65
C PRO A 127 -10.85 28.63 -2.94
N GLU A 128 -12.14 28.63 -3.27
CA GLU A 128 -12.67 29.18 -4.53
C GLU A 128 -12.26 30.65 -4.75
N LYS A 129 -12.27 31.46 -3.68
CA LYS A 129 -11.87 32.88 -3.71
C LYS A 129 -10.41 33.11 -4.15
N LEU A 130 -9.57 32.08 -4.13
CA LEU A 130 -8.16 32.15 -4.51
C LEU A 130 -7.91 31.63 -5.94
N ILE A 131 -8.93 31.05 -6.58
CA ILE A 131 -8.87 30.55 -7.96
C ILE A 131 -8.93 31.74 -8.92
N LYS A 132 -8.05 31.77 -9.92
CA LYS A 132 -7.96 32.87 -10.90
C LYS A 132 -8.49 32.50 -12.29
N ASN A 133 -8.42 31.23 -12.67
CA ASN A 133 -8.88 30.77 -13.97
C ASN A 133 -10.40 30.53 -13.96
N THR A 134 -11.03 30.72 -15.12
CA THR A 134 -12.44 30.33 -15.31
C THR A 134 -12.56 28.80 -15.35
N VAL A 135 -13.78 28.30 -15.14
CA VAL A 135 -14.08 26.85 -15.17
C VAL A 135 -13.73 26.25 -16.54
N GLU A 136 -14.00 26.97 -17.64
CA GLU A 136 -13.67 26.52 -19.00
C GLU A 136 -12.15 26.35 -19.17
N LYS A 137 -11.36 27.32 -18.66
CA LYS A 137 -9.90 27.24 -18.73
C LYS A 137 -9.34 26.13 -17.83
N ILE A 138 -9.93 25.93 -16.65
CA ILE A 138 -9.59 24.82 -15.75
C ILE A 138 -9.82 23.48 -16.45
N ASN A 139 -11.01 23.26 -17.02
CA ASN A 139 -11.34 22.02 -17.72
C ASN A 139 -10.44 21.77 -18.93
N LEU A 140 -10.13 22.82 -19.71
CA LEU A 140 -9.18 22.74 -20.81
C LEU A 140 -7.79 22.32 -20.33
N ASN A 141 -7.28 22.95 -19.25
CA ASN A 141 -5.97 22.60 -18.68
C ASN A 141 -5.97 21.14 -18.16
N CYS A 142 -7.07 20.69 -17.54
CA CYS A 142 -7.21 19.30 -17.09
C CYS A 142 -7.10 18.31 -18.25
N MET A 143 -7.84 18.54 -19.34
CA MET A 143 -7.78 17.72 -20.55
C MET A 143 -6.37 17.72 -21.17
N GLU A 144 -5.75 18.89 -21.31
CA GLU A 144 -4.41 19.02 -21.90
C GLU A 144 -3.31 18.38 -21.06
N LEU A 145 -3.46 18.33 -19.74
CA LEU A 145 -2.46 17.73 -18.86
C LEU A 145 -2.67 16.23 -18.64
N SER A 146 -3.84 15.70 -18.96
CA SER A 146 -4.12 14.28 -18.84
C SER A 146 -3.40 13.45 -19.92
N GLY A 147 -3.13 12.19 -19.61
CA GLY A 147 -2.46 11.20 -20.44
C GLY A 147 -1.01 10.91 -20.04
N LYS A 148 -0.35 10.07 -20.85
CA LYS A 148 1.04 9.66 -20.64
C LYS A 148 2.02 10.68 -21.22
N LYS A 149 2.71 11.42 -20.35
CA LYS A 149 3.57 12.56 -20.75
C LYS A 149 4.81 12.67 -19.89
N ASP A 150 5.81 13.39 -20.37
CA ASP A 150 6.92 13.86 -19.56
C ASP A 150 6.48 15.07 -18.71
N PHE A 151 6.51 14.90 -17.39
CA PHE A 151 6.11 15.91 -16.42
C PHE A 151 7.30 16.60 -15.73
N LYS A 152 8.51 16.57 -16.31
CA LYS A 152 9.70 17.20 -15.74
C LYS A 152 9.50 18.68 -15.38
N LYS A 153 8.66 19.41 -16.13
CA LYS A 153 8.33 20.81 -15.82
C LYS A 153 7.47 20.99 -14.56
N PHE A 154 6.77 19.95 -14.11
CA PHE A 154 5.89 19.95 -12.96
C PHE A 154 6.52 19.25 -11.76
N THR A 155 7.78 19.55 -11.46
CA THR A 155 8.42 19.00 -10.27
C THR A 155 9.42 19.97 -9.66
N SER A 156 9.84 19.68 -8.45
CA SER A 156 10.91 20.43 -7.77
C SER A 156 12.29 20.11 -8.36
N LYS A 157 13.30 20.92 -8.01
CA LYS A 157 14.73 20.63 -8.31
C LYS A 157 15.18 19.22 -7.94
N LYS A 158 14.58 18.62 -6.89
CA LYS A 158 14.86 17.23 -6.51
C LYS A 158 14.30 16.24 -7.54
N GLY A 159 13.08 16.48 -8.02
CA GLY A 159 12.45 15.64 -9.03
C GLY A 159 13.10 15.75 -10.41
N GLU A 160 13.64 16.91 -10.77
CA GLU A 160 14.37 17.11 -12.04
C GLU A 160 15.59 16.19 -12.17
N LYS A 161 16.19 15.78 -11.04
CA LYS A 161 17.35 14.87 -10.99
C LYS A 161 16.98 13.38 -11.16
N LEU A 162 15.70 13.04 -11.19
CA LEU A 162 15.26 11.67 -11.42
C LEU A 162 15.58 11.24 -12.86
N LYS A 163 15.76 9.93 -13.09
CA LYS A 163 16.04 9.39 -14.43
C LYS A 163 14.81 9.37 -15.34
N ASN A 164 13.62 9.20 -14.77
CA ASN A 164 12.36 9.08 -15.50
C ASN A 164 11.30 10.06 -14.97
N HIS A 165 10.82 10.93 -15.86
CA HIS A 165 9.79 11.94 -15.61
C HIS A 165 8.46 11.63 -16.27
N VAL A 166 8.37 10.53 -17.03
CA VAL A 166 7.13 10.12 -17.71
C VAL A 166 6.18 9.52 -16.68
N ARG A 167 4.93 9.98 -16.68
CA ARG A 167 3.82 9.46 -15.88
C ARG A 167 2.57 9.36 -16.74
N GLU A 168 1.65 8.50 -16.34
CA GLU A 168 0.29 8.48 -16.86
C GLU A 168 -0.65 9.03 -15.78
N ILE A 169 -1.22 10.19 -16.05
CA ILE A 169 -2.04 10.94 -15.10
C ILE A 169 -3.34 11.34 -15.78
N GLU A 170 -4.44 11.13 -15.09
CA GLU A 170 -5.75 11.70 -15.40
C GLU A 170 -6.05 12.76 -14.35
N VAL A 171 -6.52 13.92 -14.80
CA VAL A 171 -6.96 15.01 -13.92
C VAL A 171 -8.30 15.55 -14.37
N GLU A 172 -9.22 15.70 -13.42
CA GLU A 172 -10.57 16.21 -13.63
C GLU A 172 -10.90 17.31 -12.62
N TYR A 173 -11.70 18.28 -13.04
CA TYR A 173 -12.27 19.29 -12.14
C TYR A 173 -13.77 19.09 -12.03
N ARG A 174 -14.24 18.79 -10.82
CA ARG A 174 -15.67 18.62 -10.53
C ARG A 174 -15.96 19.02 -9.09
N GLU A 175 -17.15 19.54 -8.84
CA GLU A 175 -17.59 19.94 -7.49
C GLU A 175 -16.60 20.87 -6.77
N GLY A 176 -15.97 21.79 -7.50
CA GLY A 176 -15.00 22.74 -6.94
C GLY A 176 -13.62 22.15 -6.60
N LYS A 177 -13.33 20.90 -6.98
CA LYS A 177 -12.12 20.17 -6.58
C LYS A 177 -11.41 19.57 -7.78
N LEU A 178 -10.08 19.45 -7.68
CA LEU A 178 -9.30 18.68 -8.64
C LEU A 178 -9.12 17.25 -8.15
N TYR A 179 -9.40 16.29 -9.03
CA TYR A 179 -9.20 14.87 -8.82
C TYR A 179 -8.05 14.43 -9.70
N PHE A 180 -7.01 13.82 -9.11
CA PHE A 180 -5.87 13.27 -9.83
C PHE A 180 -5.84 11.77 -9.63
N THR A 181 -5.65 11.03 -10.72
CA THR A 181 -5.38 9.60 -10.73
C THR A 181 -4.12 9.37 -11.53
N GLY A 182 -3.15 8.61 -11.02
CA GLY A 182 -1.94 8.34 -11.80
C GLY A 182 -1.08 7.19 -11.30
N ASP A 183 -0.24 6.67 -12.20
CA ASP A 183 0.70 5.56 -11.96
C ASP A 183 1.83 5.93 -10.98
N GLY A 184 2.08 7.21 -10.84
CA GLY A 184 2.99 7.78 -9.86
C GLY A 184 3.08 9.29 -10.03
N PHE A 185 3.67 9.95 -9.05
CA PHE A 185 3.84 11.41 -9.08
C PHE A 185 5.28 11.77 -8.72
N LEU A 186 5.83 12.73 -9.45
CA LEU A 186 7.10 13.36 -9.13
C LEU A 186 6.97 14.23 -7.87
N PRO A 187 8.08 14.55 -7.18
CA PRO A 187 8.06 15.44 -6.02
C PRO A 187 7.31 16.75 -6.29
N GLN A 188 6.34 17.09 -5.43
CA GLN A 188 5.47 18.28 -5.52
C GLN A 188 4.56 18.36 -6.75
N GLN A 189 4.51 17.33 -7.61
CA GLN A 189 3.86 17.43 -8.92
C GLN A 189 2.38 17.80 -8.85
N VAL A 190 1.60 17.10 -8.02
CA VAL A 190 0.16 17.36 -7.89
C VAL A 190 -0.10 18.82 -7.48
N ARG A 191 0.73 19.38 -6.59
CA ARG A 191 0.59 20.76 -6.08
C ARG A 191 0.97 21.80 -7.14
N ILE A 192 2.00 21.54 -7.95
CA ILE A 192 2.41 22.42 -9.04
C ILE A 192 1.37 22.37 -10.17
N MET A 193 0.92 21.17 -10.55
CA MET A 193 -0.14 21.00 -11.54
C MET A 193 -1.43 21.70 -11.10
N SER A 194 -1.82 21.54 -9.84
CA SER A 194 -3.01 22.22 -9.29
C SER A 194 -2.89 23.75 -9.42
N ASN A 195 -1.74 24.34 -9.11
CA ASN A 195 -1.55 25.78 -9.27
C ASN A 195 -1.61 26.24 -10.73
N PHE A 196 -1.03 25.46 -11.62
CA PHE A 196 -1.07 25.77 -13.05
C PHE A 196 -2.51 25.70 -13.57
N ILE A 197 -3.25 24.65 -13.21
CA ILE A 197 -4.63 24.45 -13.63
C ILE A 197 -5.53 25.58 -13.09
N LEU A 198 -5.44 25.90 -11.80
CA LEU A 198 -6.33 26.86 -11.14
C LEU A 198 -5.93 28.32 -11.34
N ASN A 199 -4.63 28.61 -11.49
CA ASN A 199 -4.08 29.97 -11.43
C ASN A 199 -3.01 30.29 -12.49
N GLY A 200 -2.62 29.34 -13.34
CA GLY A 200 -1.58 29.55 -14.36
C GLY A 200 -0.15 29.69 -13.82
N ASN A 201 0.13 29.26 -12.59
CA ASN A 201 1.44 29.43 -11.94
C ASN A 201 2.18 28.09 -11.76
N MET A 202 3.50 28.08 -11.95
CA MET A 202 4.37 26.89 -11.82
C MET A 202 4.99 26.70 -10.42
N LYS A 203 4.43 27.33 -9.39
CA LYS A 203 4.80 27.10 -7.98
C LYS A 203 3.87 26.09 -7.31
N PRO A 204 4.32 25.30 -6.33
CA PRO A 204 3.42 24.41 -5.60
C PRO A 204 2.42 25.22 -4.75
N LEU A 205 1.13 24.88 -4.82
CA LEU A 205 0.16 25.35 -3.83
C LEU A 205 0.38 24.68 -2.45
N PRO A 206 -0.21 25.17 -1.34
CA PRO A 206 -0.05 24.56 -0.02
C PRO A 206 -0.43 23.07 0.04
N GLY A 207 0.25 22.31 0.90
CA GLY A 207 -0.01 20.87 1.06
C GLY A 207 -1.30 20.54 1.80
N GLU A 208 -1.76 21.45 2.67
CA GLU A 208 -2.95 21.29 3.52
C GLU A 208 -4.27 21.03 2.75
N TYR A 209 -4.34 21.45 1.48
CA TYR A 209 -5.50 21.24 0.61
C TYR A 209 -5.41 19.94 -0.21
N LEU A 210 -4.29 19.24 -0.16
CA LEU A 210 -4.06 17.99 -0.88
C LEU A 210 -4.31 16.80 0.04
N THR A 211 -5.11 15.86 -0.43
CA THR A 211 -5.38 14.60 0.26
C THR A 211 -5.14 13.41 -0.65
N LEU A 212 -4.33 12.44 -0.22
CA LEU A 212 -4.27 11.11 -0.81
C LEU A 212 -5.51 10.33 -0.37
N VAL A 213 -6.44 10.07 -1.28
CA VAL A 213 -7.73 9.48 -0.91
C VAL A 213 -7.75 7.96 -0.99
N LYS A 214 -7.02 7.37 -1.93
CA LYS A 214 -6.97 5.93 -2.16
C LYS A 214 -5.71 5.54 -2.92
N VAL A 215 -5.32 4.28 -2.78
CA VAL A 215 -4.28 3.61 -3.57
C VAL A 215 -4.86 2.35 -4.20
N ASP A 216 -4.60 2.12 -5.48
CA ASP A 216 -4.95 0.89 -6.19
C ASP A 216 -3.73 -0.04 -6.30
N PHE A 217 -3.97 -1.33 -6.09
CA PHE A 217 -2.96 -2.38 -6.28
C PHE A 217 -2.76 -2.72 -7.76
N SER A 218 -1.58 -3.24 -8.08
CA SER A 218 -1.40 -4.00 -9.31
C SER A 218 -2.14 -5.34 -9.22
N ASP A 219 -2.54 -5.88 -10.37
CA ASP A 219 -3.10 -7.25 -10.46
C ASP A 219 -2.20 -8.29 -9.78
N GLU A 220 -0.89 -8.08 -9.82
CA GLU A 220 0.08 -8.96 -9.17
C GLU A 220 -0.08 -8.94 -7.65
N LEU A 221 -0.21 -7.77 -7.04
CA LEU A 221 -0.39 -7.67 -5.59
C LEU A 221 -1.74 -8.20 -5.14
N GLU A 222 -2.80 -7.94 -5.89
CA GLU A 222 -4.14 -8.49 -5.60
C GLU A 222 -4.11 -10.01 -5.50
N LYS A 223 -3.42 -10.66 -6.44
CA LYS A 223 -3.22 -12.12 -6.48
C LYS A 223 -2.40 -12.66 -5.31
N MET A 224 -1.63 -11.82 -4.62
CA MET A 224 -0.79 -12.21 -3.48
C MET A 224 -1.49 -12.07 -2.13
N ILE A 225 -2.61 -11.33 -2.05
CA ILE A 225 -3.35 -11.12 -0.81
C ILE A 225 -3.88 -12.47 -0.28
N LEU A 226 -3.62 -12.72 1.00
CA LEU A 226 -4.04 -13.93 1.70
C LEU A 226 -5.41 -13.71 2.34
N LYS A 227 -6.37 -14.54 1.95
CA LYS A 227 -7.74 -14.55 2.46
C LYS A 227 -7.98 -15.82 3.26
N SER A 228 -8.75 -15.72 4.36
CA SER A 228 -9.16 -16.89 5.13
C SER A 228 -10.23 -17.66 4.36
N GLU A 229 -10.16 -18.99 4.39
CA GLU A 229 -11.13 -19.86 3.74
C GLU A 229 -11.82 -20.74 4.78
N ASN A 230 -13.15 -20.79 4.70
CA ASN A 230 -13.96 -21.71 5.49
C ASN A 230 -14.29 -22.91 4.62
N PHE A 231 -13.80 -24.09 5.00
CA PHE A 231 -14.17 -25.35 4.35
C PHE A 231 -15.23 -26.07 5.19
N GLU A 232 -16.23 -26.65 4.54
CA GLU A 232 -17.23 -27.48 5.19
C GLU A 232 -16.64 -28.82 5.66
N GLU A 233 -15.65 -29.34 4.93
CA GLU A 233 -14.94 -30.58 5.29
C GLU A 233 -13.72 -30.30 6.17
N VAL A 234 -13.68 -30.95 7.34
CA VAL A 234 -12.53 -30.91 8.24
C VAL A 234 -11.39 -31.72 7.65
N ILE A 235 -10.28 -31.07 7.32
CA ILE A 235 -9.04 -31.74 6.92
C ILE A 235 -8.27 -32.09 8.20
N GLU A 236 -8.02 -33.38 8.41
CA GLU A 236 -7.26 -33.87 9.57
C GLU A 236 -5.91 -33.14 9.71
N ASP A 237 -5.54 -32.79 10.94
CA ASP A 237 -4.34 -32.04 11.31
C ASP A 237 -4.25 -30.57 10.83
N VAL A 238 -5.25 -30.07 10.08
CA VAL A 238 -5.29 -28.68 9.59
C VAL A 238 -6.23 -27.82 10.43
N GLU A 239 -5.67 -26.77 11.03
CA GLU A 239 -6.36 -25.89 11.97
C GLU A 239 -6.98 -24.66 11.30
N LYS A 240 -6.34 -24.19 10.24
CA LYS A 240 -6.76 -23.00 9.49
C LYS A 240 -6.28 -23.14 8.06
N ILE A 241 -7.09 -22.65 7.13
CA ILE A 241 -6.71 -22.50 5.74
C ILE A 241 -6.78 -21.02 5.36
N GLU A 242 -5.72 -20.54 4.72
CA GLU A 242 -5.73 -19.28 3.97
C GLU A 242 -5.42 -19.61 2.50
N LYS A 243 -5.77 -18.73 1.58
CA LYS A 243 -5.36 -18.85 0.18
C LYS A 243 -5.03 -17.51 -0.43
N ASN A 244 -4.27 -17.55 -1.50
CA ASN A 244 -4.24 -16.51 -2.52
C ASN A 244 -4.50 -17.17 -3.89
N ASP A 245 -4.31 -16.43 -4.98
CA ASP A 245 -4.62 -16.92 -6.32
C ASP A 245 -3.61 -17.97 -6.82
N TYR A 246 -2.48 -18.14 -6.11
CA TYR A 246 -1.41 -19.05 -6.50
C TYR A 246 -1.44 -20.38 -5.72
N PHE A 247 -1.79 -20.35 -4.44
CA PHE A 247 -1.73 -21.51 -3.55
C PHE A 247 -2.58 -21.35 -2.28
N TYR A 248 -2.86 -22.49 -1.64
CA TYR A 248 -3.40 -22.59 -0.29
C TYR A 248 -2.30 -22.66 0.75
N ILE A 249 -2.57 -22.13 1.94
CA ILE A 249 -1.75 -22.27 3.14
C ILE A 249 -2.52 -23.09 4.15
N PHE A 250 -1.98 -24.25 4.49
CA PHE A 250 -2.53 -25.11 5.54
C PHE A 250 -1.73 -24.86 6.82
N TYR A 251 -2.39 -24.32 7.83
CA TYR A 251 -1.83 -24.13 9.16
C TYR A 251 -2.05 -25.38 9.99
N VAL A 252 -0.97 -25.93 10.54
CA VAL A 252 -1.01 -27.14 11.37
C VAL A 252 -0.39 -26.87 12.73
N ASN A 253 -0.76 -27.68 13.72
CA ASN A 253 -0.06 -27.65 15.02
C ASN A 253 1.37 -28.15 14.87
N LYS A 254 2.27 -27.66 15.73
CA LYS A 254 3.68 -28.05 15.74
C LYS A 254 3.81 -29.57 15.91
N GLY A 255 4.56 -30.21 15.00
CA GLY A 255 4.74 -31.66 14.99
C GLY A 255 3.77 -32.42 14.08
N ASN A 256 2.65 -31.83 13.68
CA ASN A 256 1.69 -32.47 12.77
C ASN A 256 2.08 -32.30 11.29
N LYS A 257 2.99 -31.38 10.97
CA LYS A 257 3.45 -31.15 9.59
C LYS A 257 3.96 -32.42 8.90
N GLY A 258 4.69 -33.27 9.63
CA GLY A 258 5.19 -34.55 9.09
C GLY A 258 4.07 -35.54 8.73
N ARG A 259 2.98 -35.56 9.53
CA ARG A 259 1.81 -36.43 9.30
C ARG A 259 1.00 -35.97 8.09
N LEU A 260 0.73 -34.67 7.99
CA LEU A 260 0.04 -34.08 6.85
C LEU A 260 0.82 -34.28 5.54
N ILE A 261 2.16 -34.18 5.58
CA ILE A 261 3.01 -34.44 4.40
C ILE A 261 3.00 -35.94 4.05
N GLY A 262 3.13 -36.80 5.06
CA GLY A 262 3.17 -38.25 4.91
C GLY A 262 4.49 -38.77 4.34
N LYS A 263 4.69 -40.09 4.41
CA LYS A 263 5.92 -40.76 3.92
C LYS A 263 6.14 -40.45 2.43
N LYS A 264 7.33 -39.95 2.07
CA LYS A 264 7.68 -39.49 0.71
C LYS A 264 6.70 -38.46 0.11
N GLY A 265 5.99 -37.70 0.95
CA GLY A 265 5.03 -36.69 0.52
C GLY A 265 3.72 -37.26 -0.05
N LYS A 266 3.38 -38.52 0.22
CA LYS A 266 2.21 -39.19 -0.37
C LYS A 266 0.90 -38.47 -0.03
N ASN A 267 0.72 -38.04 1.22
CA ASN A 267 -0.52 -37.43 1.70
C ASN A 267 -0.70 -36.04 1.09
N ILE A 268 0.33 -35.19 1.15
CA ILE A 268 0.28 -33.85 0.54
C ILE A 268 0.08 -33.91 -0.98
N LYS A 269 0.63 -34.91 -1.68
CA LYS A 269 0.36 -35.11 -3.12
C LYS A 269 -1.10 -35.38 -3.42
N ASN A 270 -1.82 -36.09 -2.55
CA ASN A 270 -3.26 -36.32 -2.72
C ASN A 270 -4.05 -35.03 -2.47
N LEU A 271 -3.71 -34.29 -1.41
CA LEU A 271 -4.32 -32.98 -1.14
C LEU A 271 -4.08 -32.01 -2.30
N LYS A 272 -2.88 -31.98 -2.88
CA LYS A 272 -2.58 -31.13 -4.04
C LYS A 272 -3.40 -31.47 -5.30
N LYS A 273 -3.90 -32.69 -5.44
CA LYS A 273 -4.83 -33.03 -6.54
C LYS A 273 -6.22 -32.40 -6.36
N LEU A 274 -6.62 -32.15 -5.11
CA LEU A 274 -7.92 -31.57 -4.77
C LEU A 274 -7.85 -30.04 -4.72
N TYR A 275 -6.80 -29.49 -4.10
CA TYR A 275 -6.70 -28.06 -3.80
C TYR A 275 -5.65 -27.32 -4.65
N GLY A 276 -4.90 -28.01 -5.53
CA GLY A 276 -3.81 -27.41 -6.29
C GLY A 276 -2.56 -27.20 -5.44
N ASN A 277 -1.89 -26.05 -5.58
CA ASN A 277 -0.67 -25.77 -4.81
C ASN A 277 -0.98 -25.57 -3.33
N ILE A 278 -0.19 -26.20 -2.46
CA ILE A 278 -0.35 -26.13 -1.00
C ILE A 278 1.01 -25.86 -0.37
N VAL A 279 1.03 -24.90 0.55
CA VAL A 279 2.10 -24.57 1.49
C VAL A 279 1.68 -24.95 2.89
N VAL A 280 2.54 -25.66 3.63
CA VAL A 280 2.23 -26.06 5.02
C VAL A 280 3.04 -25.23 6.02
N LYS A 281 2.35 -24.51 6.89
CA LYS A 281 2.91 -23.68 7.96
C LYS A 281 2.56 -24.25 9.33
N GLU A 282 3.53 -24.36 10.21
CA GLU A 282 3.27 -24.69 11.62
C GLU A 282 2.90 -23.41 12.38
N LYS A 283 1.85 -23.47 13.20
CA LYS A 283 1.58 -22.42 14.19
C LYS A 283 2.72 -22.41 15.21
N LYS A 284 3.12 -21.20 15.63
CA LYS A 284 4.02 -21.01 16.76
C LYS A 284 3.24 -20.92 18.06
#